data_AF-A0A329JAD4-F1
#
_entry.id   AF-A0A329JAD4-F1
#
_cell.length_a   1.000
_cell.length_b   1.000
_cell.length_c   1.000
_cell.angle_alpha   90.00
_cell.angle_beta   90.00
_cell.angle_gamma   90.00
#
_symmetry.space_group_name_H-M   'P 1'
#
loop_
_entity.id
_entity.type
_entity.pdbx_description
1 polymer ?
#
loop_
_entity_poly.entity_id
_entity_poly.type
_entity_poly.pdbx_seq_one_letter_code
_entity_poly.pdbx_strand_id
1 'polypeptide(L)'
;MGAPDQPISRPPMSSNRTAVPASKLAFPLALVVAFALALPIPGCSAAPSSLSSTTSPGLAPVATAHTFAQVRKGTVTSTLLVIARTDASVTAIDLSELAGLYSADAFDVIDRFGVAQLDALAGEKSRTQTHPLGRLLGVGPRGVAHIAAGTNYPEHGKEVGVDEAFLFPKISSASGPRSKLVAAPGALMDYEVEVCARFDRELRSVADFDEARKGFFLCGDFSDRATLVRNINLKDVTSGDGFPDAKSGSDRFPVGPFLVVPKDWKAFLAGVVIETHVDGERRQHANAGDMIKDLRMIVQETLAQAKKRTWSYQGGRIPMVDRPAIATGTAVLTGTGEGVVFKEPGPDVINALISATDRAQQRGVIEKYLAAEIAKGIYLRPGNAVRYSSNYLGWIDTDVISATPSAAIHPALPGDIPTTFVAQSSSCMRPLAFPQSTPCQEMQ
;
A
#
# COMPACT_ATOMS: atom_id res chain seq x y z
N MET A 1 -61.40 -26.94 -25.10
CA MET A 1 -60.94 -28.34 -24.91
C MET A 1 -59.42 -28.27 -24.91
N GLY A 2 -58.70 -28.21 -23.80
CA GLY A 2 -58.95 -28.78 -22.49
C GLY A 2 -58.25 -30.13 -22.38
N ALA A 3 -56.93 -30.13 -22.17
CA ALA A 3 -56.20 -31.27 -21.62
C ALA A 3 -55.00 -30.72 -20.81
N PRO A 4 -54.81 -31.11 -19.54
CA PRO A 4 -53.95 -30.41 -18.60
C PRO A 4 -52.62 -31.11 -18.30
N ASP A 5 -51.74 -30.32 -17.69
CA ASP A 5 -50.43 -30.65 -17.11
C ASP A 5 -50.42 -31.87 -16.18
N GLN A 6 -49.37 -32.68 -16.31
CA GLN A 6 -48.95 -33.72 -15.36
C GLN A 6 -47.66 -33.26 -14.66
N PRO A 7 -47.66 -33.09 -13.33
CA PRO A 7 -46.46 -32.72 -12.59
C PRO A 7 -45.63 -33.94 -12.19
N ILE A 8 -44.33 -33.89 -12.49
CA ILE A 8 -43.33 -34.88 -12.07
C ILE A 8 -43.05 -34.70 -10.56
N SER A 9 -43.37 -35.75 -9.82
CA SER A 9 -43.17 -35.91 -8.37
C SER A 9 -41.69 -35.95 -7.97
N ARG A 10 -41.30 -35.06 -7.06
CA ARG A 10 -40.03 -35.15 -6.30
C ARG A 10 -40.21 -36.05 -5.07
N PRO A 11 -39.19 -36.85 -4.68
CA PRO A 11 -39.26 -37.70 -3.50
C PRO A 11 -39.09 -36.88 -2.20
N PRO A 12 -39.59 -37.40 -1.05
CA PRO A 12 -39.61 -36.68 0.22
C PRO A 12 -38.23 -36.65 0.89
N MET A 13 -37.77 -35.46 1.32
CA MET A 13 -36.68 -35.33 2.29
C MET A 13 -37.23 -35.66 3.67
N SER A 14 -36.71 -36.72 4.29
CA SER A 14 -37.02 -37.09 5.66
C SER A 14 -36.43 -36.06 6.65
N SER A 15 -37.29 -35.52 7.50
CA SER A 15 -36.90 -34.83 8.72
C SER A 15 -36.35 -35.84 9.73
N ASN A 16 -35.06 -35.75 10.06
CA ASN A 16 -34.54 -36.32 11.30
C ASN A 16 -33.96 -35.20 12.16
N ARG A 17 -34.76 -34.78 13.14
CA ARG A 17 -34.31 -34.03 14.31
C ARG A 17 -33.60 -35.03 15.24
N THR A 18 -32.30 -34.88 15.42
CA THR A 18 -31.61 -35.39 16.60
C THR A 18 -30.94 -34.21 17.29
N ALA A 19 -31.51 -33.85 18.43
CA ALA A 19 -30.94 -32.91 19.37
C ALA A 19 -29.61 -33.47 19.90
N VAL A 20 -28.55 -32.66 19.88
CA VAL A 20 -27.30 -32.93 20.57
C VAL A 20 -27.22 -31.95 21.75
N PRO A 21 -27.01 -32.41 22.99
CA PRO A 21 -27.01 -31.55 24.15
C PRO A 21 -25.72 -30.72 24.21
N ALA A 22 -25.87 -29.47 24.65
CA ALA A 22 -24.79 -28.58 25.01
C ALA A 22 -24.05 -29.10 26.25
N SER A 23 -22.88 -29.70 26.05
CA SER A 23 -21.92 -29.98 27.11
C SER A 23 -20.83 -28.91 27.11
N LYS A 24 -20.82 -28.12 28.17
CA LYS A 24 -19.76 -27.21 28.59
C LYS A 24 -18.41 -27.97 28.58
N LEU A 25 -17.44 -27.52 27.79
CA LEU A 25 -16.03 -27.82 28.05
C LEU A 25 -15.32 -26.53 28.44
N ALA A 26 -14.98 -26.47 29.72
CA ALA A 26 -13.99 -25.57 30.26
C ALA A 26 -12.62 -25.96 29.67
N PHE A 27 -11.92 -25.02 29.06
CA PHE A 27 -10.51 -25.16 28.74
C PHE A 27 -9.70 -24.88 30.02
N PRO A 28 -8.88 -25.80 30.53
CA PRO A 28 -7.90 -25.45 31.53
C PRO A 28 -6.71 -24.78 30.83
N LEU A 29 -6.39 -23.59 31.31
CA LEU A 29 -5.13 -22.89 31.09
C LEU A 29 -3.99 -23.75 31.64
N ALA A 30 -3.32 -24.52 30.78
CA ALA A 30 -2.11 -25.26 31.16
C ALA A 30 -0.90 -24.34 31.01
N LEU A 31 -0.51 -23.75 32.14
CA LEU A 31 0.77 -23.10 32.38
C LEU A 31 1.89 -24.16 32.29
N VAL A 32 2.65 -24.19 31.19
CA VAL A 32 3.91 -24.94 31.13
C VAL A 32 5.05 -23.98 31.39
N VAL A 33 5.48 -23.93 32.65
CA VAL A 33 6.78 -23.38 33.04
C VAL A 33 7.80 -24.50 32.86
N ALA A 34 8.59 -24.44 31.79
CA ALA A 34 9.78 -25.27 31.64
C ALA A 34 10.98 -24.50 32.21
N PHE A 35 11.38 -24.84 33.44
CA PHE A 35 12.68 -24.48 34.00
C PHE A 35 13.75 -25.35 33.34
N ALA A 36 14.55 -24.78 32.44
CA ALA A 36 15.79 -25.41 31.98
C ALA A 36 16.97 -24.83 32.77
N LEU A 37 17.54 -25.64 33.66
CA LEU A 37 18.85 -25.41 34.27
C LEU A 37 19.92 -25.47 33.18
N ALA A 38 20.53 -24.32 32.86
CA ALA A 38 21.74 -24.25 32.06
C ALA A 38 22.97 -24.20 32.98
N LEU A 39 23.76 -25.28 32.98
CA LEU A 39 25.13 -25.28 33.49
C LEU A 39 26.07 -24.59 32.47
N PRO A 40 27.15 -23.94 32.92
CA PRO A 40 28.01 -23.14 32.05
C PRO A 40 28.91 -24.03 31.18
N ILE A 41 28.84 -23.85 29.85
CA ILE A 41 29.83 -24.37 28.91
C ILE A 41 30.86 -23.25 28.65
N PRO A 42 32.17 -23.47 28.91
CA PRO A 42 33.19 -22.51 28.58
C PRO A 42 33.63 -22.65 27.11
N GLY A 43 33.72 -21.51 26.42
CA GLY A 43 34.49 -21.38 25.19
C GLY A 43 33.68 -21.53 23.91
N CYS A 44 33.18 -20.41 23.38
CA CYS A 44 33.08 -20.23 21.95
C CYS A 44 33.55 -18.82 21.59
N SER A 45 34.57 -18.79 20.74
CA SER A 45 35.26 -17.61 20.25
C SER A 45 34.26 -16.63 19.64
N ALA A 46 34.32 -15.36 20.06
CA ALA A 46 33.58 -14.29 19.43
C ALA A 46 33.98 -14.21 17.95
N ALA A 47 33.04 -14.51 17.06
CA ALA A 47 33.17 -14.15 15.65
C ALA A 47 33.22 -12.62 15.54
N PRO A 48 34.06 -12.05 14.66
CA PRO A 48 34.14 -10.61 14.52
C PRO A 48 32.79 -10.08 14.04
N SER A 49 32.24 -9.11 14.77
CA SER A 49 31.13 -8.29 14.33
C SER A 49 31.47 -7.72 12.94
N SER A 50 30.83 -8.25 11.91
CA SER A 50 30.91 -7.70 10.57
C SER A 50 30.33 -6.30 10.62
N LEU A 51 31.20 -5.32 10.38
CA LEU A 51 30.87 -3.92 10.18
C LEU A 51 29.61 -3.79 9.31
N SER A 52 28.63 -3.05 9.82
CA SER A 52 27.42 -2.63 9.12
C SER A 52 27.76 -2.08 7.74
N SER A 53 27.54 -2.89 6.70
CA SER A 53 27.45 -2.37 5.35
C SER A 53 26.09 -1.72 5.20
N THR A 54 26.04 -0.38 5.31
CA THR A 54 24.94 0.40 4.77
C THR A 54 24.78 -0.04 3.32
N THR A 55 23.65 -0.64 2.96
CA THR A 55 23.46 -1.09 1.57
C THR A 55 23.28 0.15 0.73
N SER A 56 24.35 0.66 0.11
CA SER A 56 24.24 1.75 -0.84
C SER A 56 23.22 1.33 -1.91
N PRO A 57 22.11 2.05 -2.07
CA PRO A 57 21.06 1.61 -2.97
C PRO A 57 21.65 1.46 -4.38
N GLY A 58 21.49 0.30 -4.98
CA GLY A 58 21.99 -0.03 -6.31
C GLY A 58 20.85 -0.10 -7.33
N LEU A 59 21.15 -0.68 -8.49
CA LEU A 59 20.15 -1.11 -9.47
C LEU A 59 20.14 -2.63 -9.50
N ALA A 60 18.97 -3.22 -9.73
CA ALA A 60 18.90 -4.63 -10.03
C ALA A 60 19.66 -4.92 -11.34
N PRO A 61 20.34 -6.07 -11.48
CA PRO A 61 20.90 -6.47 -12.76
C PRO A 61 19.82 -6.51 -13.84
N VAL A 62 20.11 -6.02 -15.05
CA VAL A 62 19.15 -6.01 -16.18
C VAL A 62 18.63 -7.41 -16.50
N ALA A 63 19.47 -8.44 -16.31
CA ALA A 63 19.07 -9.83 -16.45
C ALA A 63 17.93 -10.24 -15.48
N THR A 64 17.84 -9.57 -14.32
CA THR A 64 16.82 -9.81 -13.29
C THR A 64 15.61 -8.89 -13.48
N ALA A 65 15.83 -7.59 -13.73
CA ALA A 65 14.77 -6.59 -13.81
C ALA A 65 15.17 -5.36 -14.62
N HIS A 66 14.18 -4.69 -15.21
CA HIS A 66 14.34 -3.37 -15.79
C HIS A 66 13.98 -2.31 -14.76
N THR A 67 14.83 -1.28 -14.61
CA THR A 67 14.56 -0.15 -13.72
C THR A 67 14.17 1.08 -14.53
N PHE A 68 13.08 1.72 -14.16
CA PHE A 68 12.59 2.93 -14.80
C PHE A 68 12.56 4.10 -13.83
N ALA A 69 12.69 5.31 -14.34
CA ALA A 69 12.52 6.54 -13.60
C ALA A 69 11.72 7.55 -14.42
N GLN A 70 11.22 8.61 -13.80
CA GLN A 70 10.57 9.70 -14.50
C GLN A 70 11.24 11.04 -14.23
N VAL A 71 11.26 11.91 -15.24
CA VAL A 71 11.75 13.29 -15.15
C VAL A 71 10.77 14.23 -15.82
N ARG A 72 10.75 15.49 -15.38
CA ARG A 72 9.98 16.54 -16.04
C ARG A 72 10.81 17.19 -17.16
N LYS A 73 10.25 17.24 -18.37
CA LYS A 73 10.78 17.98 -19.52
C LYS A 73 9.77 19.08 -19.89
N GLY A 74 9.95 20.29 -19.37
CA GLY A 74 8.95 21.36 -19.51
C GLY A 74 7.64 21.02 -18.79
N THR A 75 6.52 20.95 -19.54
CA THR A 75 5.20 20.59 -19.01
C THR A 75 4.91 19.09 -19.08
N VAL A 76 5.73 18.32 -19.79
CA VAL A 76 5.52 16.88 -19.99
C VAL A 76 6.41 16.05 -19.06
N THR A 77 5.99 14.80 -18.84
CA THR A 77 6.77 13.82 -18.08
C THR A 77 7.35 12.80 -19.06
N SER A 78 8.66 12.56 -18.92
CA SER A 78 9.39 11.56 -19.70
C SER A 78 9.69 10.36 -18.82
N THR A 79 9.53 9.16 -19.38
CA THR A 79 9.90 7.89 -18.75
C THR A 79 11.24 7.41 -19.28
N LEU A 80 12.14 7.07 -18.37
CA LEU A 80 13.53 6.70 -18.63
C LEU A 80 13.75 5.22 -18.32
N LEU A 81 14.52 4.52 -19.16
CA LEU A 81 15.12 3.23 -18.82
C LEU A 81 16.49 3.47 -18.17
N VAL A 82 16.61 3.18 -16.88
CA VAL A 82 17.80 3.43 -16.08
C VAL A 82 18.82 2.29 -16.27
N ILE A 83 20.04 2.65 -16.67
CA ILE A 83 21.12 1.69 -17.01
C ILE A 83 22.17 1.63 -15.91
N ALA A 84 22.53 2.79 -15.38
CA ALA A 84 23.53 2.90 -14.33
C ALA A 84 23.16 4.01 -13.36
N ARG A 85 23.71 3.94 -12.15
CA ARG A 85 23.51 4.94 -11.12
C ARG A 85 24.84 5.23 -10.41
N THR A 86 25.01 6.49 -10.05
CA THR A 86 26.01 6.97 -9.10
C THR A 86 25.29 7.59 -7.89
N ASP A 87 26.04 8.10 -6.92
CA ASP A 87 25.46 8.80 -5.77
C ASP A 87 24.77 10.12 -6.14
N ALA A 88 25.10 10.71 -7.30
CA ALA A 88 24.60 12.02 -7.72
C ALA A 88 23.67 11.99 -8.95
N SER A 89 23.71 10.92 -9.75
CA SER A 89 22.95 10.84 -11.00
C SER A 89 22.56 9.41 -11.41
N VAL A 90 21.61 9.33 -12.34
CA VAL A 90 21.37 8.13 -13.15
C VAL A 90 21.82 8.37 -14.59
N THR A 91 22.32 7.31 -15.22
CA THR A 91 22.53 7.23 -16.66
C THR A 91 21.39 6.40 -17.24
N ALA A 92 20.65 6.96 -18.19
CA ALA A 92 19.40 6.38 -18.66
C ALA A 92 19.14 6.67 -20.15
N ILE A 93 18.24 5.90 -20.76
CA ILE A 93 17.72 6.14 -22.11
C ILE A 93 16.31 6.70 -21.98
N ASP A 94 16.01 7.78 -22.71
CA ASP A 94 14.67 8.37 -22.73
C ASP A 94 13.73 7.55 -23.62
N LEU A 95 12.87 6.74 -23.01
CA LEU A 95 11.91 5.90 -23.73
C LEU A 95 10.76 6.72 -24.31
N SER A 96 10.40 7.82 -23.65
CA SER A 96 9.34 8.71 -24.15
C SER A 96 9.72 9.35 -25.47
N GLU A 97 10.98 9.78 -25.60
CA GLU A 97 11.53 10.34 -26.82
C GLU A 97 11.56 9.30 -27.96
N LEU A 98 12.01 8.07 -27.66
CA LEU A 98 12.03 6.98 -28.63
C LEU A 98 10.64 6.56 -29.10
N ALA A 99 9.66 6.55 -28.20
CA ALA A 99 8.27 6.19 -28.51
C ALA A 99 7.45 7.36 -29.09
N GLY A 100 7.96 8.59 -29.04
CA GLY A 100 7.17 9.79 -29.33
C GLY A 100 5.97 9.96 -28.37
N LEU A 101 6.07 9.42 -27.15
CA LEU A 101 4.97 9.36 -26.18
C LEU A 101 5.45 9.83 -24.80
N TYR A 102 4.86 10.93 -24.34
CA TYR A 102 5.09 11.47 -23.01
C TYR A 102 3.84 11.26 -22.15
N SER A 103 4.00 10.62 -21.01
CA SER A 103 2.89 10.40 -20.07
C SER A 103 3.35 10.59 -18.64
N ALA A 104 2.41 11.04 -17.81
CA ALA A 104 2.56 11.03 -16.37
C ALA A 104 2.56 9.61 -15.79
N ASP A 105 1.93 8.65 -16.46
CA ASP A 105 2.02 7.24 -16.08
C ASP A 105 3.18 6.56 -16.83
N ALA A 106 4.10 5.96 -16.10
CA ALA A 106 5.26 5.30 -16.69
C ALA A 106 4.85 4.10 -17.56
N PHE A 107 3.79 3.36 -17.19
CA PHE A 107 3.38 2.18 -17.93
C PHE A 107 2.88 2.50 -19.35
N ASP A 108 2.24 3.66 -19.56
CA ASP A 108 1.83 4.11 -20.90
C ASP A 108 2.99 4.12 -21.90
N VAL A 109 4.20 4.44 -21.43
CA VAL A 109 5.43 4.47 -22.22
C VAL A 109 6.09 3.09 -22.25
N ILE A 110 6.21 2.43 -21.10
CA ILE A 110 6.87 1.11 -20.97
C ILE A 110 6.16 0.05 -21.83
N ASP A 111 4.84 0.14 -22.00
CA ASP A 111 4.04 -0.80 -22.78
C ASP A 111 4.26 -0.70 -24.30
N ARG A 112 4.99 0.32 -24.75
CA ARG A 112 5.47 0.42 -26.14
C ARG A 112 6.67 -0.47 -26.42
N PHE A 113 7.28 -1.05 -25.39
CA PHE A 113 8.50 -1.85 -25.51
C PHE A 113 8.29 -3.27 -25.00
N GLY A 114 8.71 -4.25 -25.82
CA GLY A 114 8.82 -5.64 -25.39
C GLY A 114 10.06 -5.86 -24.50
N VAL A 115 10.07 -6.95 -23.73
CA VAL A 115 11.20 -7.28 -22.84
C VAL A 115 12.52 -7.37 -23.62
N ALA A 116 12.52 -8.05 -24.77
CA ALA A 116 13.73 -8.17 -25.61
C ALA A 116 14.22 -6.83 -26.18
N GLN A 117 13.31 -5.88 -26.47
CA GLN A 117 13.70 -4.54 -26.88
C GLN A 117 14.31 -3.74 -25.74
N LEU A 118 13.77 -3.86 -24.53
CA LEU A 118 14.33 -3.22 -23.34
C LEU A 118 15.72 -3.80 -23.01
N ASP A 119 15.90 -5.12 -23.11
CA ASP A 119 17.20 -5.79 -22.94
C ASP A 119 18.22 -5.27 -23.98
N ALA A 120 17.82 -5.12 -25.25
CA ALA A 120 18.68 -4.59 -26.31
C ALA A 120 19.06 -3.12 -26.06
N LEU A 121 18.07 -2.26 -25.76
CA LEU A 121 18.28 -0.85 -25.45
C LEU A 121 19.22 -0.70 -24.25
N ALA A 122 19.10 -1.55 -23.23
CA ALA A 122 19.99 -1.49 -22.07
C ALA A 122 21.47 -1.70 -22.40
N GLY A 123 21.78 -2.38 -23.52
CA GLY A 123 23.14 -2.52 -24.04
C GLY A 123 23.65 -1.32 -24.86
N GLU A 124 22.77 -0.41 -25.28
CA GLU A 124 23.09 0.70 -26.19
C GLU A 124 23.61 1.95 -25.45
N LYS A 125 24.91 1.93 -25.10
CA LYS A 125 25.55 3.06 -24.39
C LYS A 125 25.48 4.40 -25.14
N SER A 126 25.44 4.39 -26.47
CA SER A 126 25.44 5.61 -27.31
C SER A 126 24.18 6.47 -27.17
N ARG A 127 23.08 5.91 -26.65
CA ARG A 127 21.81 6.63 -26.45
C ARG A 127 21.62 7.15 -25.03
N THR A 128 22.56 6.88 -24.15
CA THR A 128 22.39 7.22 -22.73
C THR A 128 22.61 8.70 -22.45
N GLN A 129 21.79 9.24 -21.56
CA GLN A 129 21.85 10.60 -21.04
C GLN A 129 22.00 10.53 -19.52
N THR A 130 22.66 11.54 -18.93
CA THR A 130 22.81 11.62 -17.47
C THR A 130 21.78 12.57 -16.89
N HIS A 131 21.09 12.11 -15.84
CA HIS A 131 20.06 12.87 -15.13
C HIS A 131 20.42 12.96 -13.64
N PRO A 132 20.46 14.16 -13.04
CA PRO A 132 20.69 14.30 -11.60
C PRO A 132 19.58 13.61 -10.77
N LEU A 133 19.95 12.95 -9.66
CA LEU A 133 18.96 12.29 -8.79
C LEU A 133 17.92 13.28 -8.24
N GLY A 134 18.32 14.54 -8.05
CA GLY A 134 17.46 15.65 -7.63
C GLY A 134 16.31 15.96 -8.59
N ARG A 135 16.40 15.53 -9.86
CA ARG A 135 15.37 15.76 -10.88
C ARG A 135 14.39 14.60 -11.06
N LEU A 136 14.64 13.47 -10.43
CA LEU A 136 13.75 12.32 -10.51
C LEU A 136 12.44 12.59 -9.77
N LEU A 137 11.34 12.18 -10.39
CA LEU A 137 9.98 12.23 -9.84
C LEU A 137 9.66 10.93 -9.10
N GLY A 138 8.60 10.93 -8.30
CA GLY A 138 8.06 9.69 -7.71
C GLY A 138 7.27 8.90 -8.75
N VAL A 139 7.41 7.57 -8.74
CA VAL A 139 6.77 6.65 -9.70
C VAL A 139 5.45 6.04 -9.22
N GLY A 140 4.93 6.54 -8.10
CA GLY A 140 3.70 6.06 -7.49
C GLY A 140 2.49 6.19 -8.42
N PRO A 141 1.38 5.51 -8.09
CA PRO A 141 0.17 5.61 -8.89
C PRO A 141 -0.44 7.01 -8.82
N ARG A 142 -1.35 7.30 -9.75
CA ARG A 142 -2.02 8.60 -9.84
C ARG A 142 -3.31 8.73 -9.05
N GLY A 143 -3.91 7.60 -8.66
CA GLY A 143 -5.12 7.61 -7.83
C GLY A 143 -4.79 7.90 -6.38
N VAL A 144 -5.84 8.01 -5.58
CA VAL A 144 -5.73 8.28 -4.13
C VAL A 144 -6.16 7.08 -3.27
N ALA A 145 -6.89 6.13 -3.85
CA ALA A 145 -7.37 4.95 -3.14
C ALA A 145 -6.43 3.77 -3.39
N HIS A 146 -5.87 3.25 -2.30
CA HIS A 146 -4.84 2.24 -2.28
C HIS A 146 -5.21 1.09 -1.36
N ILE A 147 -4.61 -0.07 -1.62
CA ILE A 147 -4.76 -1.26 -0.80
C ILE A 147 -3.52 -1.33 0.09
N ALA A 148 -3.70 -1.54 1.39
CA ALA A 148 -2.59 -1.69 2.32
C ALA A 148 -2.76 -2.93 3.19
N ALA A 149 -1.63 -3.57 3.50
CA ALA A 149 -1.58 -4.75 4.34
C ALA A 149 -0.98 -4.40 5.71
N GLY A 150 -1.76 -4.64 6.76
CA GLY A 150 -1.28 -4.58 8.14
C GLY A 150 -0.61 -5.91 8.52
N THR A 151 0.41 -5.83 9.39
CA THR A 151 1.02 -7.01 10.05
C THR A 151 1.45 -8.11 9.09
N ASN A 152 1.87 -7.72 7.87
CA ASN A 152 2.19 -8.65 6.80
C ASN A 152 3.64 -9.18 6.84
N TYR A 153 4.38 -8.91 7.92
CA TYR A 153 5.71 -9.45 8.18
C TYR A 153 5.70 -10.11 9.56
N PRO A 154 6.23 -11.34 9.73
CA PRO A 154 6.11 -12.10 10.97
C PRO A 154 6.66 -11.36 12.19
N GLU A 155 7.84 -10.76 12.07
CA GLU A 155 8.47 -10.05 13.20
C GLU A 155 7.71 -8.76 13.56
N HIS A 156 7.14 -8.06 12.57
CA HIS A 156 6.27 -6.91 12.84
C HIS A 156 4.98 -7.34 13.56
N GLY A 157 4.39 -8.46 13.14
CA GLY A 157 3.23 -9.04 13.83
C GLY A 157 3.50 -9.32 15.31
N LYS A 158 4.64 -9.96 15.61
CA LYS A 158 5.09 -10.18 17.00
C LYS A 158 5.33 -8.88 17.77
N GLU A 159 5.93 -7.88 17.14
CA GLU A 159 6.24 -6.57 17.73
C GLU A 159 4.99 -5.84 18.22
N VAL A 160 3.86 -6.00 17.52
CA VAL A 160 2.60 -5.30 17.83
C VAL A 160 1.51 -6.22 18.40
N GLY A 161 1.82 -7.50 18.65
CA GLY A 161 0.89 -8.47 19.24
C GLY A 161 -0.22 -8.95 18.30
N VAL A 162 0.02 -9.00 16.99
CA VAL A 162 -0.97 -9.38 15.97
C VAL A 162 -0.35 -10.38 14.98
N ASP A 163 -0.75 -11.65 15.09
CA ASP A 163 -0.16 -12.75 14.30
C ASP A 163 -0.76 -12.92 12.89
N GLU A 164 -1.87 -12.24 12.59
CA GLU A 164 -2.57 -12.34 11.30
C GLU A 164 -2.38 -11.06 10.46
N ALA A 165 -2.02 -11.24 9.20
CA ALA A 165 -2.00 -10.16 8.22
C ALA A 165 -3.43 -9.83 7.74
N PHE A 166 -3.76 -8.55 7.62
CA PHE A 166 -5.09 -8.09 7.18
C PHE A 166 -4.99 -6.92 6.21
N LEU A 167 -6.06 -6.65 5.47
CA LEU A 167 -6.10 -5.56 4.49
C LEU A 167 -6.98 -4.40 4.96
N PHE A 168 -6.57 -3.18 4.61
CA PHE A 168 -7.38 -1.96 4.77
C PHE A 168 -7.16 -0.98 3.60
N PRO A 169 -8.13 -0.09 3.31
CA PRO A 169 -7.94 0.97 2.32
C PRO A 169 -7.07 2.11 2.89
N LYS A 170 -6.18 2.64 2.06
CA LYS A 170 -5.42 3.86 2.32
C LYS A 170 -5.81 4.93 1.32
N ILE A 171 -6.17 6.11 1.81
CA ILE A 171 -6.63 7.26 1.01
C ILE A 171 -5.57 8.37 1.04
N SER A 172 -4.63 8.32 0.11
CA SER A 172 -3.49 9.25 0.04
C SER A 172 -3.04 9.45 -1.38
N SER A 173 -2.74 10.69 -1.77
CA SER A 173 -2.00 10.94 -3.02
C SER A 173 -0.53 10.54 -2.82
N ALA A 174 0.05 9.84 -3.80
CA ALA A 174 1.49 9.58 -3.81
C ALA A 174 2.28 10.88 -3.92
N SER A 175 3.25 11.09 -3.02
CA SER A 175 4.22 12.19 -3.11
C SER A 175 5.57 11.68 -3.64
N GLY A 176 6.52 12.59 -3.91
CA GLY A 176 7.79 12.23 -4.54
C GLY A 176 8.84 11.64 -3.57
N PRO A 177 10.05 11.31 -4.08
CA PRO A 177 11.15 10.73 -3.29
C PRO A 177 11.81 11.72 -2.33
N ARG A 178 11.37 12.99 -2.38
CA ARG A 178 11.70 14.06 -1.44
C ARG A 178 10.38 14.65 -1.00
N SER A 179 10.01 14.38 0.24
CA SER A 179 8.68 14.68 0.78
C SER A 179 8.80 15.42 2.10
N LYS A 180 7.65 15.89 2.58
CA LYS A 180 7.50 16.46 3.92
C LYS A 180 6.37 15.72 4.61
N LEU A 181 6.53 15.47 5.91
CA LEU A 181 5.49 14.92 6.77
C LEU A 181 5.10 15.95 7.81
N VAL A 182 3.82 16.31 7.87
CA VAL A 182 3.29 17.24 8.86
C VAL A 182 2.97 16.48 10.15
N ALA A 183 3.67 16.83 11.22
CA ALA A 183 3.36 16.36 12.57
C ALA A 183 2.53 17.42 13.30
N ALA A 184 1.24 17.16 13.49
CA ALA A 184 0.34 18.02 14.25
C ALA A 184 0.55 17.84 15.78
N PRO A 185 0.26 18.86 16.60
CA PRO A 185 0.30 18.71 18.06
C PRO A 185 -0.55 17.54 18.54
N GLY A 186 0.02 16.67 19.37
CA GLY A 186 -0.66 15.49 19.92
C GLY A 186 -0.79 14.30 18.97
N ALA A 187 -0.31 14.40 17.73
CA ALA A 187 -0.15 13.24 16.84
C ALA A 187 1.02 12.37 17.30
N LEU A 188 0.88 11.05 17.15
CA LEU A 188 1.97 10.09 17.38
C LEU A 188 2.39 9.53 16.04
N MET A 189 3.14 10.33 15.29
CA MET A 189 3.57 9.98 13.95
C MET A 189 4.65 8.90 13.98
N ASP A 190 4.41 7.83 13.21
CA ASP A 190 5.27 6.66 13.10
C ASP A 190 5.63 6.40 11.64
N TYR A 191 6.76 5.74 11.43
CA TYR A 191 7.32 5.42 10.12
C TYR A 191 7.13 3.94 9.80
N GLU A 192 6.93 3.65 8.53
CA GLU A 192 6.80 2.29 8.00
C GLU A 192 7.34 2.30 6.57
N VAL A 193 8.52 1.70 6.35
CA VAL A 193 9.02 1.46 4.98
C VAL A 193 8.34 0.23 4.40
N GLU A 194 7.96 0.31 3.12
CA GLU A 194 7.35 -0.82 2.42
C GLU A 194 7.86 -0.96 0.99
N VAL A 195 7.72 -2.18 0.46
CA VAL A 195 7.69 -2.41 -0.98
C VAL A 195 6.26 -2.24 -1.47
N CYS A 196 6.03 -1.33 -2.40
CA CYS A 196 4.75 -1.18 -3.06
C CYS A 196 4.76 -1.82 -4.44
N ALA A 197 3.58 -2.23 -4.90
CA ALA A 197 3.35 -2.69 -6.25
C ALA A 197 2.26 -1.89 -6.97
N ARG A 198 2.38 -1.81 -8.30
CA ARG A 198 1.36 -1.32 -9.22
C ARG A 198 1.41 -2.10 -10.54
N PHE A 199 0.36 -2.00 -11.33
CA PHE A 199 0.16 -2.83 -12.52
C PHE A 199 0.00 -1.99 -13.79
N ASP A 200 0.39 -2.56 -14.93
CA ASP A 200 0.20 -1.96 -16.27
C ASP A 200 -1.27 -1.90 -16.71
N ARG A 201 -2.11 -2.74 -16.11
CA ARG A 201 -3.53 -2.87 -16.45
C ARG A 201 -4.40 -2.96 -15.22
N GLU A 202 -5.68 -2.74 -15.44
CA GLU A 202 -6.70 -3.01 -14.45
C GLU A 202 -6.85 -4.52 -14.20
N LEU A 203 -7.01 -4.90 -12.94
CA LEU A 203 -7.21 -6.29 -12.54
C LEU A 203 -8.67 -6.52 -12.15
N ARG A 204 -9.38 -7.42 -12.82
CA ARG A 204 -10.74 -7.86 -12.47
C ARG A 204 -10.76 -9.27 -11.92
N SER A 205 -9.67 -10.00 -12.13
CA SER A 205 -9.50 -11.39 -11.79
C SER A 205 -8.05 -11.70 -11.47
N VAL A 206 -7.84 -12.88 -10.90
CA VAL A 206 -6.51 -13.43 -10.65
C VAL A 206 -5.78 -13.77 -11.97
N ALA A 207 -6.51 -14.03 -13.06
CA ALA A 207 -5.94 -14.22 -14.39
C ALA A 207 -5.36 -12.90 -14.94
N ASP A 208 -6.07 -11.77 -14.77
CA ASP A 208 -5.54 -10.45 -15.13
C ASP A 208 -4.25 -10.15 -14.36
N PHE A 209 -4.20 -10.54 -13.07
CA PHE A 209 -2.98 -10.44 -12.27
C PHE A 209 -1.84 -11.25 -12.89
N ASP A 210 -2.08 -12.49 -13.34
CA ASP A 210 -1.03 -13.33 -13.94
C ASP A 210 -0.45 -12.69 -15.20
N GLU A 211 -1.29 -12.10 -16.04
CA GLU A 211 -0.89 -11.45 -17.29
C GLU A 211 -0.28 -10.06 -17.12
N ALA A 212 -0.62 -9.34 -16.06
CA ALA A 212 -0.16 -7.98 -15.84
C ALA A 212 1.37 -7.89 -15.67
N ARG A 213 1.97 -6.79 -16.13
CA ARG A 213 3.31 -6.42 -15.69
C ARG A 213 3.22 -5.87 -14.27
N LYS A 214 4.07 -6.37 -13.38
CA LYS A 214 4.16 -5.92 -11.98
C LYS A 214 5.31 -4.94 -11.87
N GLY A 215 5.02 -3.71 -11.49
CA GLY A 215 6.03 -2.70 -11.17
C GLY A 215 6.14 -2.51 -9.67
N PHE A 216 7.35 -2.66 -9.14
CA PHE A 216 7.66 -2.50 -7.72
C PHE A 216 8.38 -1.18 -7.47
N PHE A 217 8.09 -0.54 -6.35
CA PHE A 217 8.72 0.71 -5.97
C PHE A 217 8.77 0.82 -4.45
N LEU A 218 9.75 1.57 -3.94
CA LEU A 218 9.84 1.87 -2.50
C LEU A 218 8.73 2.85 -2.12
N CYS A 219 8.11 2.67 -0.97
CA CYS A 219 7.10 3.59 -0.47
C CYS A 219 7.13 3.69 1.07
N GLY A 220 6.48 4.71 1.61
CA GLY A 220 6.26 4.86 3.04
C GLY A 220 4.77 4.82 3.41
N ASP A 221 4.46 4.21 4.55
CA ASP A 221 3.12 4.18 5.15
C ASP A 221 3.08 4.90 6.51
N PHE A 222 3.28 6.23 6.47
CA PHE A 222 3.27 7.01 7.70
C PHE A 222 1.92 6.91 8.42
N SER A 223 1.98 6.75 9.74
CA SER A 223 0.83 6.42 10.57
C SER A 223 0.72 7.35 11.76
N ASP A 224 -0.47 7.89 12.03
CA ASP A 224 -0.76 8.54 13.31
C ASP A 224 -1.36 7.52 14.30
N ARG A 225 -0.50 7.04 15.21
CA ARG A 225 -0.87 6.01 16.18
C ARG A 225 -1.88 6.51 17.20
N ALA A 226 -1.92 7.81 17.47
CA ALA A 226 -2.93 8.38 18.36
C ALA A 226 -4.32 8.32 17.71
N THR A 227 -4.40 8.60 16.40
CA THR A 227 -5.62 8.40 15.62
C THR A 227 -5.99 6.92 15.52
N LEU A 228 -5.02 6.03 15.33
CA LEU A 228 -5.27 4.58 15.27
C LEU A 228 -5.92 4.07 16.56
N VAL A 229 -5.27 4.29 17.71
CA VAL A 229 -5.74 3.75 19.00
C VAL A 229 -7.13 4.28 19.38
N ARG A 230 -7.49 5.50 18.96
CA ARG A 230 -8.83 6.06 19.20
C ARG A 230 -9.94 5.39 18.39
N ASN A 231 -9.60 4.83 17.22
CA ASN A 231 -10.57 4.35 16.23
C ASN A 231 -10.50 2.85 15.98
N ILE A 232 -9.44 2.18 16.44
CA ILE A 232 -9.26 0.75 16.23
C ILE A 232 -10.39 -0.04 16.89
N ASN A 233 -10.83 -1.10 16.20
CA ASN A 233 -11.78 -2.03 16.78
C ASN A 233 -11.06 -2.95 17.78
N LEU A 234 -11.11 -2.59 19.06
CA LEU A 234 -10.46 -3.35 20.14
C LEU A 234 -10.97 -4.80 20.29
N LYS A 235 -12.13 -5.14 19.72
CA LYS A 235 -12.66 -6.52 19.74
C LYS A 235 -12.11 -7.38 18.61
N ASP A 236 -11.62 -6.74 17.56
CA ASP A 236 -11.06 -7.38 16.37
C ASP A 236 -10.13 -6.37 15.68
N VAL A 237 -8.87 -6.37 16.10
CA VAL A 237 -7.84 -5.47 15.54
C VAL A 237 -7.55 -5.77 14.06
N THR A 238 -7.79 -7.01 13.64
CA THR A 238 -7.65 -7.47 12.25
C THR A 238 -8.82 -7.04 11.35
N SER A 239 -9.85 -6.42 11.94
CA SER A 239 -10.93 -5.78 11.16
C SER A 239 -10.41 -4.62 10.30
N GLY A 240 -9.23 -4.08 10.59
CA GLY A 240 -8.64 -2.96 9.89
C GLY A 240 -9.42 -1.65 10.10
N ASP A 241 -10.48 -1.62 10.92
CA ASP A 241 -11.16 -0.37 11.27
C ASP A 241 -10.18 0.53 12.06
N GLY A 242 -10.27 1.84 11.82
CA GLY A 242 -9.35 2.86 12.34
C GLY A 242 -8.04 3.01 11.57
N PHE A 243 -7.58 1.99 10.83
CA PHE A 243 -6.38 2.08 9.99
C PHE A 243 -6.50 3.11 8.86
N PRO A 244 -7.63 3.18 8.11
CA PRO A 244 -7.80 4.21 7.09
C PRO A 244 -7.64 5.62 7.66
N ASP A 245 -8.25 5.95 8.81
CA ASP A 245 -8.11 7.27 9.44
C ASP A 245 -6.66 7.57 9.87
N ALA A 246 -5.97 6.57 10.40
CA ALA A 246 -4.61 6.73 10.92
C ALA A 246 -3.54 6.81 9.83
N LYS A 247 -3.78 6.21 8.67
CA LYS A 247 -2.78 6.06 7.59
C LYS A 247 -3.08 6.88 6.35
N SER A 248 -4.30 7.42 6.19
CA SER A 248 -4.67 8.28 5.06
C SER A 248 -4.28 9.74 5.30
N GLY A 249 -4.05 10.52 4.23
CA GLY A 249 -3.60 11.91 4.33
C GLY A 249 -2.68 12.32 3.19
N SER A 250 -2.54 13.62 2.94
CA SER A 250 -1.85 14.17 1.77
C SER A 250 -0.33 13.96 1.75
N ASP A 251 0.27 13.66 2.90
CA ASP A 251 1.71 13.54 3.14
C ASP A 251 2.10 12.17 3.70
N ARG A 252 1.15 11.24 3.78
CA ARG A 252 1.34 9.92 4.41
C ARG A 252 1.75 8.81 3.44
N PHE A 253 1.98 9.13 2.17
CA PHE A 253 2.35 8.17 1.12
C PHE A 253 3.46 8.68 0.20
N PRO A 254 4.70 8.83 0.70
CA PRO A 254 5.83 9.12 -0.17
C PRO A 254 6.26 7.89 -0.97
N VAL A 255 6.77 8.10 -2.18
CA VAL A 255 7.20 7.02 -3.07
C VAL A 255 8.57 7.31 -3.67
N GLY A 256 9.34 6.25 -3.91
CA GLY A 256 10.69 6.31 -4.45
C GLY A 256 10.74 6.73 -5.92
N PRO A 257 11.96 6.96 -6.45
CA PRO A 257 12.16 7.44 -7.81
C PRO A 257 12.15 6.33 -8.87
N PHE A 258 12.15 5.06 -8.44
CA PHE A 258 12.35 3.92 -9.33
C PHE A 258 11.14 3.00 -9.35
N LEU A 259 10.67 2.71 -10.58
CA LEU A 259 9.72 1.64 -10.86
C LEU A 259 10.53 0.48 -11.43
N VAL A 260 10.53 -0.65 -10.75
CA VAL A 260 11.29 -1.83 -11.15
C VAL A 260 10.33 -2.91 -11.65
N VAL A 261 10.52 -3.36 -12.89
CA VAL A 261 9.73 -4.42 -13.51
C VAL A 261 10.60 -5.67 -13.63
N PRO A 262 10.46 -6.65 -12.73
CA PRO A 262 11.25 -7.86 -12.75
C PRO A 262 10.76 -8.86 -13.80
N LYS A 263 11.66 -9.74 -14.25
CA LYS A 263 11.31 -10.87 -15.12
C LYS A 263 10.59 -11.98 -14.33
N ASP A 264 11.01 -12.20 -13.08
CA ASP A 264 10.34 -13.02 -12.08
C ASP A 264 10.17 -12.20 -10.80
N TRP A 265 8.92 -11.85 -10.48
CA TRP A 265 8.65 -10.98 -9.35
C TRP A 265 8.86 -11.64 -7.99
N LYS A 266 8.66 -12.96 -7.86
CA LYS A 266 8.85 -13.66 -6.59
C LYS A 266 10.34 -13.77 -6.28
N ALA A 267 11.11 -14.22 -7.26
CA ALA A 267 12.56 -14.31 -7.12
C ALA A 267 13.20 -12.93 -6.88
N PHE A 268 12.68 -11.88 -7.54
CA PHE A 268 13.13 -10.51 -7.31
C PHE A 268 12.88 -10.06 -5.87
N LEU A 269 11.65 -10.19 -5.35
CA LEU A 269 11.33 -9.75 -3.98
C LEU A 269 12.13 -10.49 -2.91
N ALA A 270 12.45 -11.76 -3.11
CA ALA A 270 13.30 -12.52 -2.18
C ALA A 270 14.71 -11.93 -2.02
N GLY A 271 15.18 -11.14 -2.99
CA GLY A 271 16.45 -10.43 -2.96
C GLY A 271 16.34 -8.94 -2.63
N VAL A 272 15.15 -8.42 -2.33
CA VAL A 272 14.95 -7.01 -2.00
C VAL A 272 15.06 -6.81 -0.49
N VAL A 273 15.91 -5.88 -0.09
CA VAL A 273 16.03 -5.41 1.29
C VAL A 273 15.53 -3.97 1.36
N ILE A 274 14.80 -3.65 2.42
CA ILE A 274 14.31 -2.31 2.73
C ILE A 274 14.77 -1.90 4.13
N GLU A 275 15.07 -0.61 4.30
CA GLU A 275 15.54 -0.04 5.56
C GLU A 275 14.90 1.31 5.85
N THR A 276 14.73 1.61 7.13
CA THR A 276 14.36 2.94 7.64
C THR A 276 15.47 3.47 8.51
N HIS A 277 15.85 4.73 8.30
CA HIS A 277 16.69 5.50 9.19
C HIS A 277 15.95 6.75 9.65
N VAL A 278 16.09 7.12 10.92
CA VAL A 278 15.60 8.38 11.49
C VAL A 278 16.78 9.11 12.09
N ASP A 279 17.03 10.33 11.61
CA ASP A 279 18.20 11.14 12.00
C ASP A 279 19.54 10.39 11.85
N GLY A 280 19.63 9.51 10.84
CA GLY A 280 20.80 8.68 10.57
C GLY A 280 20.86 7.36 11.37
N GLU A 281 20.00 7.16 12.36
CA GLU A 281 19.92 5.90 13.11
C GLU A 281 19.01 4.90 12.41
N ARG A 282 19.51 3.68 12.16
CA ARG A 282 18.70 2.61 11.57
C ARG A 282 17.61 2.16 12.54
N ARG A 283 16.37 2.12 12.07
CA ARG A 283 15.19 1.73 12.83
C ARG A 283 14.56 0.43 12.33
N GLN A 284 14.48 0.28 11.01
CA GLN A 284 13.93 -0.93 10.37
C GLN A 284 14.95 -1.52 9.40
N HIS A 285 14.95 -2.84 9.28
CA HIS A 285 15.70 -3.61 8.28
C HIS A 285 14.91 -4.90 8.00
N ALA A 286 14.42 -5.07 6.78
CA ALA A 286 13.58 -6.21 6.42
C ALA A 286 13.89 -6.73 5.01
N ASN A 287 13.71 -8.04 4.81
CA ASN A 287 13.71 -8.64 3.48
C ASN A 287 12.27 -8.69 2.96
N ALA A 288 12.02 -8.17 1.76
CA ALA A 288 10.69 -8.14 1.16
C ALA A 288 10.14 -9.55 0.84
N GLY A 289 10.99 -10.58 0.81
CA GLY A 289 10.58 -11.97 0.69
C GLY A 289 9.86 -12.53 1.91
N ASP A 290 9.93 -11.86 3.08
CA ASP A 290 9.40 -12.37 4.35
C ASP A 290 7.89 -12.11 4.52
N MET A 291 7.21 -11.60 3.49
CA MET A 291 5.77 -11.31 3.57
C MET A 291 4.94 -12.57 3.87
N ILE A 292 3.97 -12.45 4.79
CA ILE A 292 3.01 -13.52 5.12
C ILE A 292 2.05 -13.74 3.94
N LYS A 293 1.42 -12.66 3.45
CA LYS A 293 0.60 -12.65 2.24
C LYS A 293 1.45 -12.11 1.09
N ASP A 294 1.71 -12.95 0.10
CA ASP A 294 2.33 -12.48 -1.13
C ASP A 294 1.39 -11.55 -1.93
N LEU A 295 1.95 -10.84 -2.92
CA LEU A 295 1.20 -9.88 -3.72
C LEU A 295 -0.05 -10.49 -4.40
N ARG A 296 0.05 -11.75 -4.84
CA ARG A 296 -1.07 -12.47 -5.48
C ARG A 296 -2.21 -12.69 -4.49
N MET A 297 -1.89 -13.09 -3.26
CA MET A 297 -2.88 -13.28 -2.19
C MET A 297 -3.58 -11.96 -1.83
N ILE A 298 -2.84 -10.85 -1.72
CA ILE A 298 -3.41 -9.52 -1.44
C ILE A 298 -4.41 -9.11 -2.54
N VAL A 299 -4.03 -9.30 -3.81
CA VAL A 299 -4.90 -9.00 -4.97
C VAL A 299 -6.15 -9.88 -4.97
N GLN A 300 -5.98 -11.20 -4.76
CA GLN A 300 -7.09 -12.13 -4.70
C GLN A 300 -8.08 -11.79 -3.58
N GLU A 301 -7.59 -11.51 -2.38
CA GLU A 301 -8.42 -11.14 -1.24
C GLU A 301 -9.16 -9.82 -1.48
N THR A 302 -8.47 -8.82 -2.05
CA THR A 302 -9.08 -7.54 -2.43
C THR A 302 -10.27 -7.74 -3.38
N LEU A 303 -10.06 -8.48 -4.48
CA LEU A 303 -11.11 -8.74 -5.46
C LEU A 303 -12.27 -9.56 -4.87
N ALA A 304 -11.98 -10.51 -3.99
CA ALA A 304 -12.99 -11.32 -3.32
C ALA A 304 -13.86 -10.53 -2.32
N GLN A 305 -13.32 -9.44 -1.76
CA GLN A 305 -13.96 -8.60 -0.75
C GLN A 305 -14.53 -7.28 -1.27
N ALA A 306 -14.24 -6.90 -2.53
CA ALA A 306 -14.58 -5.61 -3.12
C ALA A 306 -16.04 -5.15 -2.94
N LYS A 307 -17.00 -6.08 -2.84
CA LYS A 307 -18.44 -5.78 -2.64
C LYS A 307 -18.99 -6.19 -1.27
N LYS A 308 -18.16 -6.79 -0.41
CA LYS A 308 -18.61 -7.46 0.82
C LYS A 308 -18.18 -6.73 2.07
N ARG A 309 -16.99 -6.12 2.04
CA ARG A 309 -16.38 -5.48 3.20
C ARG A 309 -16.25 -3.98 2.98
N THR A 310 -16.45 -3.25 4.07
CA THR A 310 -16.19 -1.81 4.18
C THR A 310 -15.41 -1.56 5.46
N TRP A 311 -14.77 -0.40 5.58
CA TRP A 311 -13.94 0.01 6.72
C TRP A 311 -14.37 1.39 7.21
N SER A 312 -14.22 1.65 8.51
CA SER A 312 -14.44 2.99 9.07
C SER A 312 -13.46 4.00 8.49
N TYR A 313 -13.97 5.14 8.06
CA TYR A 313 -13.15 6.27 7.63
C TYR A 313 -13.95 7.57 7.79
N GLN A 314 -13.38 8.55 8.49
CA GLN A 314 -13.94 9.90 8.68
C GLN A 314 -15.43 9.90 9.12
N GLY A 315 -15.77 8.98 10.04
CA GLY A 315 -17.15 8.83 10.55
C GLY A 315 -18.11 8.08 9.61
N GLY A 316 -17.68 7.72 8.40
CA GLY A 316 -18.41 6.90 7.45
C GLY A 316 -17.82 5.50 7.28
N ARG A 317 -18.24 4.81 6.21
CA ARG A 317 -17.65 3.55 5.77
C ARG A 317 -17.26 3.62 4.30
N ILE A 318 -16.08 3.12 3.96
CA ILE A 318 -15.57 3.07 2.59
C ILE A 318 -15.24 1.63 2.17
N PRO A 319 -15.39 1.26 0.89
CA PRO A 319 -14.91 -0.03 0.40
C PRO A 319 -13.38 0.00 0.22
N MET A 320 -12.78 -1.18 -0.01
CA MET A 320 -11.35 -1.29 -0.39
C MET A 320 -11.10 -0.67 -1.77
N VAL A 321 -11.99 -0.96 -2.70
CA VAL A 321 -11.99 -0.50 -4.10
C VAL A 321 -13.41 -0.05 -4.46
N ASP A 322 -13.53 0.97 -5.30
CA ASP A 322 -14.81 1.59 -5.67
C ASP A 322 -15.73 0.68 -6.51
N ARG A 323 -15.13 -0.29 -7.19
CA ARG A 323 -15.79 -1.29 -8.03
C ARG A 323 -15.04 -2.62 -7.92
N PRO A 324 -15.56 -3.75 -8.43
CA PRO A 324 -14.90 -5.06 -8.33
C PRO A 324 -13.71 -5.19 -9.30
N ALA A 325 -12.75 -4.26 -9.18
CA ALA A 325 -11.53 -4.21 -9.96
C ALA A 325 -10.48 -3.37 -9.21
N ILE A 326 -9.20 -3.66 -9.45
CA ILE A 326 -8.08 -2.84 -9.02
C ILE A 326 -7.62 -2.01 -10.22
N ALA A 327 -7.79 -0.69 -10.15
CA ALA A 327 -7.45 0.21 -11.23
C ALA A 327 -5.92 0.43 -11.35
N THR A 328 -5.44 0.88 -12.51
CA THR A 328 -4.02 1.25 -12.72
C THR A 328 -3.56 2.43 -11.85
N GLY A 329 -4.52 3.23 -11.35
CA GLY A 329 -4.32 4.29 -10.38
C GLY A 329 -4.23 3.82 -8.91
N THR A 330 -4.24 2.51 -8.65
CA THR A 330 -4.17 1.93 -7.30
C THR A 330 -2.80 1.29 -7.06
N ALA A 331 -2.19 1.58 -5.91
CA ALA A 331 -1.05 0.82 -5.40
C ALA A 331 -1.51 -0.25 -4.41
N VAL A 332 -0.68 -1.28 -4.30
CA VAL A 332 -0.70 -2.25 -3.20
C VAL A 332 0.52 -1.99 -2.31
N LEU A 333 0.26 -1.51 -1.11
CA LEU A 333 1.19 -1.40 0.01
C LEU A 333 1.24 -2.77 0.69
N THR A 334 2.42 -3.40 0.70
CA THR A 334 2.56 -4.81 1.09
C THR A 334 2.85 -5.02 2.57
N GLY A 335 2.86 -3.95 3.36
CA GLY A 335 3.18 -3.98 4.78
C GLY A 335 4.65 -3.71 5.06
N THR A 336 4.95 -3.53 6.34
CA THR A 336 6.28 -3.18 6.84
C THR A 336 6.86 -4.27 7.74
N GLY A 337 8.19 -4.33 7.81
CA GLY A 337 8.91 -5.16 8.79
C GLY A 337 8.93 -4.53 10.19
N GLU A 338 9.53 -5.23 11.15
CA GLU A 338 9.63 -4.74 12.53
C GLU A 338 10.48 -3.46 12.65
N GLY A 339 10.44 -2.84 13.83
CA GLY A 339 11.24 -1.67 14.18
C GLY A 339 10.47 -0.37 14.17
N VAL A 340 9.13 -0.42 14.15
CA VAL A 340 8.29 0.76 14.32
C VAL A 340 8.34 1.26 15.76
N VAL A 341 7.89 2.50 16.01
CA VAL A 341 7.85 3.06 17.38
C VAL A 341 6.75 2.42 18.20
N PHE A 342 5.57 2.22 17.61
CA PHE A 342 4.40 1.67 18.29
C PHE A 342 4.63 0.22 18.74
N LYS A 343 4.21 -0.10 19.96
CA LYS A 343 4.24 -1.46 20.52
C LYS A 343 2.86 -1.80 21.06
N GLU A 344 2.62 -3.10 21.25
CA GLU A 344 1.41 -3.56 21.93
C GLU A 344 1.27 -2.85 23.30
N PRO A 345 0.08 -2.29 23.63
CA PRO A 345 -0.17 -1.74 24.95
C PRO A 345 0.06 -2.78 26.06
N GLY A 346 0.62 -2.36 27.19
CA GLY A 346 0.90 -3.27 28.30
C GLY A 346 -0.37 -3.88 28.92
N PRO A 347 -0.24 -5.00 29.69
CA PRO A 347 -1.38 -5.73 30.25
C PRO A 347 -2.33 -4.87 31.09
N ASP A 348 -1.82 -3.88 31.83
CA ASP A 348 -2.65 -2.98 32.63
C ASP A 348 -3.60 -2.13 31.78
N VAL A 349 -3.13 -1.66 30.62
CA VAL A 349 -3.95 -0.88 29.68
C VAL A 349 -5.00 -1.78 29.05
N ILE A 350 -4.62 -2.98 28.60
CA ILE A 350 -5.53 -3.97 28.03
C ILE A 350 -6.61 -4.36 29.06
N ASN A 351 -6.23 -4.69 30.29
CA ASN A 351 -7.16 -5.05 31.35
C ASN A 351 -8.13 -3.91 31.69
N ALA A 352 -7.65 -2.66 31.71
CA ALA A 352 -8.48 -1.49 31.92
C ALA A 352 -9.47 -1.27 30.76
N LEU A 353 -9.07 -1.52 29.51
CA LEU A 353 -9.95 -1.44 28.34
C LEU A 353 -11.05 -2.52 28.36
N ILE A 354 -10.69 -3.75 28.74
CA ILE A 354 -11.63 -4.87 28.88
C ILE A 354 -12.62 -4.61 30.04
N SER A 355 -12.14 -4.02 31.14
CA SER A 355 -12.96 -3.76 32.34
C SER A 355 -13.88 -2.54 32.21
N ALA A 356 -13.65 -1.69 31.20
CA ALA A 356 -14.47 -0.50 30.99
C ALA A 356 -15.91 -0.86 30.60
N THR A 357 -16.89 -0.28 31.30
CA THR A 357 -18.31 -0.64 31.13
C THR A 357 -18.99 0.12 30.00
N ASP A 358 -18.39 1.22 29.53
CA ASP A 358 -18.93 2.06 28.48
C ASP A 358 -17.82 2.73 27.64
N ARG A 359 -18.24 3.39 26.56
CA ARG A 359 -17.32 4.07 25.63
C ARG A 359 -16.60 5.27 26.26
N ALA A 360 -17.19 5.94 27.24
CA ALA A 360 -16.57 7.08 27.89
C ALA A 360 -15.41 6.64 28.79
N GLN A 361 -15.58 5.53 29.53
CA GLN A 361 -14.51 4.90 30.30
C GLN A 361 -13.40 4.38 29.39
N GLN A 362 -13.73 3.69 28.29
CA GLN A 362 -12.75 3.25 27.29
C GLN A 362 -11.95 4.44 26.74
N ARG A 363 -12.64 5.54 26.39
CA ARG A 363 -12.00 6.78 25.94
C ARG A 363 -11.04 7.32 27.00
N GLY A 364 -11.44 7.33 28.27
CA GLY A 364 -10.59 7.77 29.38
C GLY A 364 -9.29 6.96 29.50
N VAL A 365 -9.39 5.63 29.38
CA VAL A 365 -8.21 4.73 29.37
C VAL A 365 -7.32 5.02 28.16
N ILE A 366 -7.90 5.15 26.97
CA ILE A 366 -7.18 5.49 25.73
C ILE A 366 -6.44 6.81 25.86
N GLU A 367 -7.10 7.90 26.27
CA GLU A 367 -6.44 9.21 26.36
C GLU A 367 -5.35 9.23 27.44
N LYS A 368 -5.52 8.48 28.53
CA LYS A 368 -4.45 8.31 29.54
C LYS A 368 -3.25 7.58 28.96
N TYR A 369 -3.47 6.49 28.21
CA TYR A 369 -2.41 5.77 27.52
C TYR A 369 -1.69 6.67 26.51
N LEU A 370 -2.44 7.39 25.67
CA LEU A 370 -1.88 8.28 24.67
C LEU A 370 -1.09 9.44 25.29
N ALA A 371 -1.54 10.01 26.41
CA ALA A 371 -0.79 11.02 27.13
C ALA A 371 0.57 10.48 27.62
N ALA A 372 0.63 9.23 28.08
CA ALA A 372 1.88 8.58 28.46
C ALA A 372 2.79 8.34 27.24
N GLU A 373 2.24 7.90 26.10
CA GLU A 373 3.00 7.74 24.85
C GLU A 373 3.58 9.06 24.34
N ILE A 374 2.79 10.15 24.38
CA ILE A 374 3.26 11.50 24.03
C ILE A 374 4.44 11.91 24.93
N ALA A 375 4.33 11.66 26.24
CA ALA A 375 5.36 12.04 27.21
C ALA A 375 6.71 11.31 26.99
N LYS A 376 6.73 10.15 26.31
CA LYS A 376 7.98 9.46 25.96
C LYS A 376 8.82 10.25 24.94
N GLY A 377 8.19 11.05 24.08
CA GLY A 377 8.89 11.86 23.08
C GLY A 377 9.69 11.06 22.03
N ILE A 378 9.28 9.80 21.77
CA ILE A 378 9.98 8.86 20.87
C ILE A 378 9.40 8.76 19.46
N TYR A 379 8.19 9.27 19.24
CA TYR A 379 7.56 9.34 17.92
C TYR A 379 8.17 10.47 17.08
N LEU A 380 7.90 10.46 15.78
CA LEU A 380 8.38 11.49 14.87
C LEU A 380 7.87 12.87 15.28
N ARG A 381 8.79 13.83 15.34
CA ARG A 381 8.54 15.22 15.71
C ARG A 381 9.14 16.17 14.67
N PRO A 382 8.64 17.42 14.58
CA PRO A 382 9.24 18.43 13.71
C PRO A 382 10.74 18.54 13.92
N GLY A 383 11.49 18.55 12.81
CA GLY A 383 12.94 18.56 12.79
C GLY A 383 13.59 17.17 12.60
N ASN A 384 12.85 16.07 12.74
CA ASN A 384 13.38 14.76 12.36
C ASN A 384 13.49 14.64 10.83
N ALA A 385 14.48 13.88 10.38
CA ALA A 385 14.64 13.43 9.00
C ALA A 385 14.46 11.91 8.93
N VAL A 386 13.55 11.45 8.08
CA VAL A 386 13.31 10.02 7.82
C VAL A 386 13.85 9.67 6.44
N ARG A 387 14.69 8.63 6.37
CA ARG A 387 15.18 8.06 5.12
C ARG A 387 14.73 6.61 4.99
N TYR A 388 13.98 6.33 3.94
CA TYR A 388 13.76 4.96 3.48
C TYR A 388 14.74 4.63 2.36
N SER A 389 15.25 3.41 2.34
CA SER A 389 16.13 2.93 1.27
C SER A 389 15.88 1.46 0.94
N SER A 390 16.22 1.10 -0.29
CA SER A 390 16.24 -0.28 -0.75
C SER A 390 17.45 -0.55 -1.63
N ASN A 391 17.99 -1.76 -1.54
CA ASN A 391 19.08 -2.19 -2.41
C ASN A 391 18.77 -2.07 -3.91
N TYR A 392 17.49 -2.18 -4.32
CA TYR A 392 17.09 -2.06 -5.74
C TYR A 392 15.99 -1.04 -6.03
N LEU A 393 15.19 -0.64 -5.03
CA LEU A 393 14.03 0.22 -5.23
C LEU A 393 14.28 1.71 -4.97
N GLY A 394 15.54 2.09 -4.73
CA GLY A 394 15.95 3.49 -4.57
C GLY A 394 15.84 3.97 -3.12
N TRP A 395 15.41 5.21 -2.94
CA TRP A 395 15.32 5.87 -1.63
C TRP A 395 14.17 6.87 -1.57
N ILE A 396 13.81 7.26 -0.36
CA ILE A 396 12.87 8.35 -0.05
C ILE A 396 13.48 9.14 1.11
N ASP A 397 13.54 10.46 0.99
CA ASP A 397 13.92 11.37 2.07
C ASP A 397 12.70 12.22 2.47
N THR A 398 12.37 12.23 3.75
CA THR A 398 11.23 12.99 4.30
C THR A 398 11.65 13.85 5.47
N ASP A 399 11.39 15.15 5.36
CA ASP A 399 11.53 16.07 6.49
C ASP A 399 10.23 16.10 7.30
N VAL A 400 10.31 15.90 8.61
CA VAL A 400 9.16 16.07 9.50
C VAL A 400 9.06 17.54 9.88
N ILE A 401 7.92 18.16 9.61
CA ILE A 401 7.67 19.58 9.82
C ILE A 401 6.48 19.79 10.75
N SER A 402 6.48 20.93 11.45
CA SER A 402 5.31 21.35 12.20
C SER A 402 4.16 21.66 11.25
N ALA A 403 2.92 21.41 11.70
CA ALA A 403 1.78 22.05 11.08
C ALA A 403 1.98 23.57 11.14
N THR A 404 2.04 24.24 9.99
CA THR A 404 1.97 25.70 9.96
C THR A 404 0.65 26.08 10.64
N PRO A 405 0.61 27.09 11.51
CA PRO A 405 -0.65 27.70 11.91
C PRO A 405 -1.22 28.39 10.67
N SER A 406 -1.90 27.63 9.82
CA SER A 406 -2.70 28.18 8.75
C SER A 406 -4.02 28.63 9.36
N ALA A 407 -4.40 29.87 9.05
CA ALA A 407 -5.63 30.52 9.48
C ALA A 407 -6.80 29.53 9.46
N ALA A 408 -7.57 29.54 10.56
CA ALA A 408 -8.77 28.75 10.78
C ALA A 408 -9.36 28.16 9.49
N ILE A 409 -9.10 26.87 9.25
CA ILE A 409 -9.93 26.10 8.36
C ILE A 409 -11.30 26.09 9.03
N HIS A 410 -12.20 26.96 8.56
CA HIS A 410 -13.61 26.83 8.85
C HIS A 410 -14.01 25.39 8.52
N PRO A 411 -14.72 24.69 9.41
CA PRO A 411 -15.23 23.37 9.08
C PRO A 411 -16.06 23.50 7.81
N ALA A 412 -15.66 22.80 6.75
CA ALA A 412 -16.47 22.68 5.56
C ALA A 412 -17.85 22.19 6.02
N LEU A 413 -18.87 23.01 5.79
CA LEU A 413 -20.25 22.62 5.99
C LEU A 413 -20.53 21.41 5.09
N PRO A 414 -21.37 20.45 5.53
CA PRO A 414 -21.75 19.31 4.71
C PRO A 414 -22.54 19.82 3.49
N GLY A 415 -21.91 19.83 2.32
CA GLY A 415 -22.54 20.32 1.10
C GLY A 415 -21.66 20.29 -0.15
N ASP A 416 -20.34 20.45 -0.02
CA ASP A 416 -19.47 20.59 -1.19
C ASP A 416 -18.72 19.29 -1.51
N ILE A 417 -19.47 18.28 -1.95
CA ILE A 417 -18.94 17.24 -2.83
C ILE A 417 -19.48 17.55 -4.24
N PRO A 418 -18.64 17.65 -5.28
CA PRO A 418 -19.13 17.77 -6.65
C PRO A 418 -19.88 16.48 -7.01
N THR A 419 -21.21 16.56 -7.07
CA THR A 419 -22.06 15.53 -7.67
C THR A 419 -21.91 15.54 -9.18
N THR A 420 -20.86 14.90 -9.68
CA THR A 420 -20.77 14.49 -11.09
C THR A 420 -20.14 13.11 -11.19
N PHE A 421 -20.85 12.11 -10.64
CA PHE A 421 -20.73 10.71 -11.05
C PHE A 421 -22.14 10.12 -11.13
N VAL A 422 -22.82 10.36 -12.26
CA VAL A 422 -23.91 9.49 -12.72
C VAL A 422 -23.50 8.98 -14.10
N ALA A 423 -23.27 7.68 -14.16
CA ALA A 423 -23.15 6.94 -15.40
C ALA A 423 -24.49 6.97 -16.13
N GLN A 424 -24.47 7.31 -17.43
CA GLN A 424 -25.52 6.91 -18.35
C GLN A 424 -24.90 6.10 -19.50
N SER A 425 -25.25 4.83 -19.51
CA SER A 425 -25.19 3.84 -20.59
C SER A 425 -26.52 3.08 -20.46
N SER A 426 -27.36 2.77 -21.44
CA SER A 426 -27.28 2.76 -22.90
C SER A 426 -28.71 2.63 -23.48
N SER A 427 -28.84 2.93 -24.77
CA SER A 427 -29.77 2.31 -25.74
C SER A 427 -31.25 2.76 -25.79
N CYS A 428 -31.65 3.37 -26.90
CA CYS A 428 -32.62 2.76 -27.83
C CYS A 428 -32.68 3.51 -29.19
N MET A 429 -32.94 2.75 -30.25
CA MET A 429 -32.94 3.14 -31.66
C MET A 429 -34.06 4.13 -32.07
N ARG A 430 -33.71 5.03 -33.01
CA ARG A 430 -34.40 5.54 -34.24
C ARG A 430 -35.94 5.69 -34.29
N PRO A 431 -36.48 6.74 -34.97
CA PRO A 431 -36.29 6.88 -36.43
C PRO A 431 -36.01 8.28 -36.99
N LEU A 432 -35.52 8.24 -38.23
CA LEU A 432 -35.21 9.32 -39.17
C LEU A 432 -36.45 10.17 -39.51
N ALA A 433 -36.26 11.48 -39.58
CA ALA A 433 -37.16 12.41 -40.26
C ALA A 433 -36.37 13.18 -41.33
N PHE A 434 -36.86 13.09 -42.56
CA PHE A 434 -36.42 13.82 -43.75
C PHE A 434 -36.69 15.32 -43.63
N PRO A 435 -35.85 16.19 -44.20
CA PRO A 435 -36.30 17.46 -44.76
C PRO A 435 -36.57 17.33 -46.27
N GLN A 436 -37.50 18.17 -46.68
CA GLN A 436 -38.20 18.15 -47.95
C GLN A 436 -37.35 18.59 -49.15
N SER A 437 -37.79 18.04 -50.28
CA SER A 437 -37.52 18.36 -51.68
C SER A 437 -37.49 19.85 -52.05
N THR A 438 -36.53 20.19 -52.93
CA THR A 438 -36.73 21.14 -54.06
C THR A 438 -35.91 20.63 -55.26
N PRO A 439 -36.34 20.92 -56.51
CA PRO A 439 -36.11 20.04 -57.66
C PRO A 439 -34.92 20.46 -58.55
N CYS A 440 -34.33 19.46 -59.19
CA CYS A 440 -33.49 19.63 -60.38
C CYS A 440 -34.36 20.05 -61.57
N GLN A 441 -33.91 21.07 -62.29
CA GLN A 441 -34.25 21.27 -63.70
C GLN A 441 -32.96 21.62 -64.43
N GLU A 442 -32.45 20.67 -65.20
CA GLU A 442 -31.45 20.92 -66.24
C GLU A 442 -32.00 20.27 -67.51
N MET A 443 -32.31 21.11 -68.50
CA MET A 443 -32.45 20.72 -69.90
C MET A 443 -32.41 22.00 -70.75
N GLN A 444 -31.20 22.52 -70.96
CA GLN A 444 -30.62 22.97 -72.23
C GLN A 444 -29.33 23.77 -71.97
#